data_AF-A0A2V2D6C7-F1
#
_entry.id   AF-A0A2V2D6C7-F1
#
_cell.length_a   1.000
_cell.length_b   1.000
_cell.length_c   1.000
_cell.angle_alpha   90.00
_cell.angle_beta   90.00
_cell.angle_gamma   90.00
#
_symmetry.space_group_name_H-M   'P 1'
#
loop_
_entity.id
_entity.type
_entity.pdbx_description
1 polymer ?
#
loop_
_entity_poly.entity_id
_entity_poly.type
_entity_poly.pdbx_seq_one_letter_code
_entity_poly.pdbx_strand_id
1 'polypeptide(L)'
;MHKTDKKKKTELRVFFSSIIAVICCTFIFPFAFSSCASRMTDEEAQKILMELVPKSEELNKIFWGEGLPVEDETNEALNSVTSAQYRAVAQDSEYKSIEDIKKAAESVFSSDYLNQIYAAAFGEYEEQTQKTEDEETGTVNADDLGLNTLNARYIEEKGVLYKDITYSEYTLSTEIDETSAKVVKSGMGIIICRVDCTVAGEKKTMEIALRNENDIWLIDSPTY
;
A
#
# COMPACT_ATOMS: atom_id res chain seq x y z
N MET A 1 -78.37 14.96 19.54
CA MET A 1 -77.51 14.21 18.60
C MET A 1 -76.93 15.19 17.59
N HIS A 2 -75.64 15.11 17.27
CA HIS A 2 -74.95 15.84 16.17
C HIS A 2 -74.53 17.32 16.37
N LYS A 3 -73.60 17.62 17.30
CA LYS A 3 -72.81 18.87 17.22
C LYS A 3 -71.39 18.84 17.83
N THR A 4 -71.01 17.78 18.54
CA THR A 4 -69.74 17.74 19.29
C THR A 4 -68.55 17.12 18.54
N ASP A 5 -68.75 16.55 17.36
CA ASP A 5 -67.72 15.75 16.65
C ASP A 5 -66.98 16.51 15.54
N LYS A 6 -67.58 17.58 14.99
CA LYS A 6 -66.95 18.35 13.90
C LYS A 6 -65.84 19.30 14.37
N LYS A 7 -65.85 19.75 15.62
CA LYS A 7 -64.87 20.75 16.11
C LYS A 7 -63.50 20.15 16.41
N LYS A 8 -63.44 18.91 16.93
CA LYS A 8 -62.18 18.19 17.21
C LYS A 8 -61.44 17.76 15.94
N LYS A 9 -62.16 17.40 14.86
CA LYS A 9 -61.54 16.98 13.59
C LYS A 9 -60.88 18.11 12.81
N THR A 10 -61.37 19.35 12.97
CA THR A 10 -60.81 20.52 12.27
C THR A 10 -59.54 21.02 12.95
N GLU A 11 -59.50 21.07 14.28
CA GLU A 11 -58.32 21.49 15.06
C GLU A 11 -57.12 20.52 14.87
N LEU A 12 -57.40 19.21 14.79
CA LEU A 12 -56.36 18.19 14.60
C LEU A 12 -55.75 18.23 13.18
N ARG A 13 -56.51 18.61 12.15
CA ARG A 13 -56.00 18.72 10.77
C ARG A 13 -55.13 19.97 10.56
N VAL A 14 -55.35 21.03 11.31
CA VAL A 14 -54.52 22.25 11.24
C VAL A 14 -53.21 22.07 12.01
N PHE A 15 -53.21 21.36 13.14
CA PHE A 15 -51.98 21.06 13.88
C PHE A 15 -51.01 20.12 13.13
N PHE A 16 -51.52 19.13 12.40
CA PHE A 16 -50.68 18.24 11.59
C PHE A 16 -50.19 18.85 10.26
N SER A 17 -50.82 19.94 9.79
CA SER A 17 -50.38 20.67 8.58
C SER A 17 -49.25 21.67 8.86
N SER A 18 -49.08 22.10 10.12
CA SER A 18 -48.06 23.10 10.49
C SER A 18 -46.76 22.50 11.03
N ILE A 19 -46.77 21.23 11.46
CA ILE A 19 -45.55 20.54 11.95
C ILE A 19 -44.73 19.92 10.80
N ILE A 20 -45.38 19.57 9.68
CA ILE A 20 -44.70 19.00 8.49
C ILE A 20 -43.99 20.09 7.66
N ALA A 21 -44.40 21.35 7.76
CA ALA A 21 -43.78 22.45 7.02
C ALA A 21 -42.56 23.09 7.71
N VAL A 22 -42.30 22.78 8.99
CA VAL A 22 -41.17 23.36 9.76
C VAL A 22 -39.99 22.39 9.91
N ILE A 23 -40.20 21.09 9.69
CA ILE A 23 -39.13 20.07 9.74
C ILE A 23 -38.37 19.93 8.39
N CYS A 24 -38.87 20.54 7.32
CA CYS A 24 -38.18 20.57 6.01
C CYS A 24 -37.21 21.75 5.80
N CYS A 25 -37.07 22.67 6.76
CA CYS A 25 -36.30 23.91 6.56
C CYS A 25 -35.08 24.11 7.48
N THR A 26 -34.69 23.13 8.33
CA THR A 26 -33.54 23.30 9.24
C THR A 26 -32.54 22.14 9.26
N PHE A 27 -32.58 21.25 8.28
CA PHE A 27 -31.53 20.24 8.05
C PHE A 27 -30.98 20.27 6.62
N ILE A 28 -30.91 21.46 6.03
CA ILE A 28 -29.90 21.74 5.02
C ILE A 28 -28.66 22.18 5.80
N PHE A 29 -28.01 21.24 6.48
CA PHE A 29 -26.56 21.35 6.57
C PHE A 29 -26.10 21.31 5.12
N PRO A 30 -25.43 22.35 4.59
CA PRO A 30 -24.58 22.10 3.47
C PRO A 30 -23.49 21.19 4.03
N PHE A 31 -23.68 19.87 3.94
CA PHE A 31 -22.59 19.04 3.47
C PHE A 31 -22.27 19.61 2.10
N ALA A 32 -21.49 20.69 2.10
CA ALA A 32 -20.47 20.86 1.10
C ALA A 32 -19.62 19.59 1.22
N PHE A 33 -20.09 18.51 0.58
CA PHE A 33 -19.19 17.71 -0.22
C PHE A 33 -18.63 18.70 -1.24
N SER A 34 -17.66 19.46 -0.76
CA SER A 34 -16.64 20.08 -1.56
C SER A 34 -15.93 18.90 -2.20
N SER A 35 -16.53 18.35 -3.26
CA SER A 35 -15.81 17.66 -4.31
C SER A 35 -15.08 18.72 -5.15
N CYS A 36 -14.46 19.70 -4.51
CA CYS A 36 -13.08 19.96 -4.86
C CYS A 36 -12.35 18.71 -4.41
N ALA A 37 -12.13 17.77 -5.34
CA ALA A 37 -10.99 16.88 -5.23
C ALA A 37 -9.81 17.80 -4.92
N SER A 38 -9.41 17.88 -3.65
CA SER A 38 -8.30 18.70 -3.22
C SER A 38 -7.10 18.08 -3.90
N ARG A 39 -6.69 18.71 -5.01
CA ARG A 39 -5.44 18.35 -5.68
C ARG A 39 -4.39 18.58 -4.62
N MET A 40 -3.72 17.51 -4.21
CA MET A 40 -2.61 17.55 -3.26
C MET A 40 -1.67 18.69 -3.65
N THR A 41 -1.32 19.56 -2.70
CA THR A 41 -0.35 20.62 -2.97
C THR A 41 1.07 20.07 -2.94
N ASP A 42 2.03 20.84 -3.47
CA ASP A 42 3.45 20.48 -3.40
C ASP A 42 3.90 20.31 -1.94
N GLU A 43 3.46 21.20 -1.03
CA GLU A 43 3.78 21.13 0.39
C GLU A 43 3.17 19.90 1.08
N GLU A 44 1.95 19.52 0.72
CA GLU A 44 1.32 18.29 1.21
C GLU A 44 2.08 17.05 0.73
N ALA A 45 2.45 17.02 -0.55
CA ALA A 45 3.26 15.95 -1.14
C ALA A 45 4.63 15.83 -0.46
N GLN A 46 5.33 16.95 -0.25
CA GLN A 46 6.61 16.98 0.47
C GLN A 46 6.47 16.41 1.87
N LYS A 47 5.43 16.79 2.61
CA LYS A 47 5.20 16.28 3.96
C LYS A 47 4.97 14.77 3.99
N ILE A 48 4.18 14.26 3.05
CA ILE A 48 3.93 12.81 2.92
C ILE A 48 5.23 12.09 2.58
N LEU A 49 5.99 12.58 1.59
CA LEU A 49 7.23 11.94 1.18
C LEU A 49 8.32 11.99 2.25
N MET A 50 8.47 13.09 2.99
CA MET A 50 9.38 13.18 4.13
C MET A 50 9.07 12.14 5.23
N GLU A 51 7.83 11.67 5.32
CA GLU A 51 7.46 10.59 6.24
C GLU A 51 7.71 9.21 5.63
N LEU A 52 7.34 9.00 4.37
CA LEU A 52 7.32 7.68 3.76
C LEU A 52 8.65 7.25 3.15
N VAL A 53 9.41 8.18 2.54
CA VAL A 53 10.65 7.86 1.83
C VAL A 53 11.69 7.20 2.75
N PRO A 54 11.99 7.73 3.96
CA PRO A 54 12.95 7.07 4.85
C PRO A 54 12.53 5.64 5.25
N LYS A 55 11.23 5.41 5.46
CA LYS A 55 10.70 4.07 5.77
C LYS A 55 10.80 3.15 4.54
N SER A 56 10.56 3.70 3.34
CA SER A 56 10.69 2.98 2.09
C SER A 56 12.14 2.56 1.82
N GLU A 57 13.12 3.38 2.16
CA GLU A 57 14.54 3.06 2.02
C GLU A 57 14.94 1.87 2.90
N GLU A 58 14.45 1.83 4.14
CA GLU A 58 14.65 0.68 5.05
C GLU A 58 14.03 -0.58 4.47
N LEU A 59 12.77 -0.52 4.05
CA LEU A 59 12.07 -1.66 3.46
C LEU A 59 12.70 -2.10 2.13
N ASN A 60 13.21 -1.18 1.32
CA ASN A 60 13.92 -1.51 0.09
C ASN A 60 15.22 -2.27 0.38
N LYS A 61 15.93 -1.97 1.48
CA LYS A 61 17.07 -2.80 1.91
C LYS A 61 16.62 -4.22 2.23
N ILE A 62 15.46 -4.38 2.87
CA ILE A 62 14.89 -5.68 3.22
C ILE A 62 14.51 -6.49 1.98
N PHE A 63 13.83 -5.87 1.01
CA PHE A 63 13.32 -6.55 -0.19
C PHE A 63 14.35 -6.71 -1.30
N TRP A 64 15.19 -5.70 -1.53
CA TRP A 64 16.06 -5.59 -2.71
C TRP A 64 17.54 -5.47 -2.37
N GLY A 65 17.90 -4.83 -1.26
CA GLY A 65 19.28 -4.61 -0.83
C GLY A 65 19.92 -5.81 -0.11
N GLU A 66 20.58 -5.55 1.02
CA GLU A 66 21.30 -6.55 1.86
C GLU A 66 20.37 -7.50 2.65
N GLY A 67 19.10 -7.15 2.76
CA GLY A 67 18.12 -7.90 3.55
C GLY A 67 18.34 -7.81 5.06
N LEU A 68 17.59 -8.61 5.81
CA LEU A 68 17.75 -8.68 7.27
C LEU A 68 19.09 -9.32 7.65
N PRO A 69 19.70 -8.90 8.78
CA PRO A 69 20.89 -9.56 9.31
C PRO A 69 20.55 -11.01 9.68
N VAL A 70 21.49 -11.92 9.45
CA VAL A 70 21.34 -13.35 9.79
C VAL A 70 22.24 -13.71 10.98
N GLU A 71 21.91 -14.81 11.67
CA GLU A 71 22.80 -15.38 12.67
C GLU A 71 24.17 -15.76 12.06
N ASP A 72 25.19 -15.93 12.91
CA ASP A 72 26.59 -16.14 12.51
C ASP A 72 26.76 -17.21 11.42
N GLU A 73 27.74 -17.01 10.53
CA GLU A 73 28.05 -17.91 9.40
C GLU A 73 28.44 -19.32 9.84
N THR A 74 28.75 -19.49 11.13
CA THR A 74 29.05 -20.77 11.77
C THR A 74 27.82 -21.64 12.02
N ASN A 75 26.61 -21.08 11.98
CA ASN A 75 25.36 -21.84 12.09
C ASN A 75 25.04 -22.55 10.77
N GLU A 76 24.63 -23.82 10.86
CA GLU A 76 24.26 -24.61 9.67
C GLU A 76 23.07 -23.95 8.95
N ALA A 77 23.26 -23.65 7.65
CA ALA A 77 22.17 -23.21 6.80
C ALA A 77 21.16 -24.35 6.63
N LEU A 78 19.87 -24.00 6.63
CA LEU A 78 18.84 -24.88 6.11
C LEU A 78 19.08 -25.00 4.60
N ASN A 79 19.49 -26.18 4.16
CA ASN A 79 19.51 -26.51 2.74
C ASN A 79 18.07 -26.83 2.32
N SER A 80 17.40 -25.88 1.66
CA SER A 80 16.19 -26.17 0.93
C SER A 80 16.52 -26.59 -0.51
N VAL A 81 15.55 -27.17 -1.19
CA VAL A 81 15.69 -27.63 -2.59
C VAL A 81 16.06 -26.44 -3.50
N THR A 82 16.79 -26.74 -4.59
CA THR A 82 17.14 -25.82 -5.70
C THR A 82 17.90 -24.55 -5.29
N SER A 83 19.20 -24.67 -5.05
CA SER A 83 20.20 -23.58 -4.95
C SER A 83 20.05 -22.51 -3.87
N ALA A 84 18.89 -22.36 -3.23
CA ALA A 84 18.73 -21.48 -2.07
C ALA A 84 19.39 -22.05 -0.82
N GLN A 85 19.94 -21.16 0.00
CA GLN A 85 20.45 -21.51 1.33
C GLN A 85 19.81 -20.55 2.32
N TYR A 86 19.08 -21.09 3.29
CA TYR A 86 18.35 -20.28 4.25
C TYR A 86 19.09 -20.23 5.57
N ARG A 87 19.31 -19.01 6.08
CA ARG A 87 19.87 -18.80 7.42
C ARG A 87 18.90 -18.01 8.28
N ALA A 88 18.84 -18.39 9.56
CA ALA A 88 17.97 -17.73 10.52
C ALA A 88 18.32 -16.23 10.61
N VAL A 89 17.29 -15.39 10.65
CA VAL A 89 17.44 -13.96 10.90
C VAL A 89 17.92 -13.74 12.33
N ALA A 90 18.82 -12.78 12.52
CA ALA A 90 19.46 -12.52 13.80
C ALA A 90 18.43 -12.19 14.91
N GLN A 91 18.70 -12.67 16.14
CA GLN A 91 17.80 -12.50 17.29
C GLN A 91 17.65 -11.06 17.76
N ASP A 92 18.51 -10.14 17.35
CA ASP A 92 18.44 -8.71 17.62
C ASP A 92 17.83 -7.89 16.46
N SER A 93 17.51 -8.50 15.32
CA SER A 93 16.77 -7.84 14.22
C SER A 93 15.42 -7.27 14.68
N GLU A 94 15.01 -6.14 14.13
CA GLU A 94 13.70 -5.54 14.44
C GLU A 94 12.52 -6.40 13.98
N TYR A 95 12.68 -7.07 12.83
CA TYR A 95 11.65 -7.91 12.22
C TYR A 95 11.89 -9.37 12.56
N LYS A 96 10.89 -10.02 13.17
CA LYS A 96 10.98 -11.43 13.62
C LYS A 96 10.11 -12.38 12.82
N SER A 97 9.21 -11.85 12.01
CA SER A 97 8.28 -12.60 11.19
C SER A 97 8.03 -11.92 9.84
N ILE A 98 7.55 -12.69 8.87
CA ILE A 98 6.99 -12.19 7.61
C ILE A 98 5.86 -11.21 7.91
N GLU A 99 5.02 -11.48 8.91
CA GLU A 99 3.93 -10.59 9.33
C GLU A 99 4.46 -9.23 9.80
N ASP A 100 5.56 -9.19 10.56
CA ASP A 100 6.18 -7.92 10.98
C ASP A 100 6.63 -7.09 9.78
N ILE A 101 7.28 -7.75 8.79
CA ILE A 101 7.74 -7.10 7.56
C ILE A 101 6.54 -6.59 6.76
N LYS A 102 5.49 -7.41 6.61
CA LYS A 102 4.28 -7.05 5.87
C LYS A 102 3.59 -5.84 6.48
N LYS A 103 3.36 -5.86 7.80
CA LYS A 103 2.73 -4.76 8.52
C LYS A 103 3.51 -3.45 8.38
N ALA A 104 4.84 -3.50 8.41
CA ALA A 104 5.65 -2.31 8.16
C ALA A 104 5.51 -1.84 6.71
N ALA A 105 5.54 -2.76 5.75
CA ALA A 105 5.40 -2.46 4.34
C ALA A 105 4.02 -1.87 3.98
N GLU A 106 2.93 -2.40 4.53
CA GLU A 106 1.55 -1.92 4.37
C GLU A 106 1.33 -0.51 4.97
N SER A 107 2.21 -0.06 5.87
CA SER A 107 2.18 1.29 6.41
C SER A 107 2.87 2.33 5.50
N VAL A 108 3.53 1.88 4.43
CA VAL A 108 4.38 2.70 3.55
C VAL A 108 3.92 2.61 2.09
N PHE A 109 3.60 1.41 1.63
CA PHE A 109 3.32 1.10 0.24
C PHE A 109 1.86 0.71 0.04
N SER A 110 1.33 1.03 -1.14
CA SER A 110 -0.01 0.62 -1.57
C SER A 110 -0.13 -0.89 -1.69
N SER A 111 -1.35 -1.41 -1.56
CA SER A 111 -1.61 -2.84 -1.78
C SER A 111 -1.22 -3.29 -3.19
N ASP A 112 -1.53 -2.46 -4.20
CA ASP A 112 -1.23 -2.75 -5.60
C ASP A 112 0.28 -2.92 -5.86
N TYR A 113 1.11 -2.10 -5.21
CA TYR A 113 2.57 -2.21 -5.32
C TYR A 113 3.11 -3.40 -4.53
N LEU A 114 2.57 -3.65 -3.33
CA LEU A 114 3.00 -4.75 -2.47
C LEU A 114 2.73 -6.13 -3.05
N ASN A 115 1.69 -6.30 -3.89
CA ASN A 115 1.40 -7.59 -4.53
C ASN A 115 2.60 -8.17 -5.29
N GLN A 116 3.35 -7.31 -6.02
CA GLN A 116 4.55 -7.75 -6.75
C GLN A 116 5.73 -8.01 -5.81
N ILE A 117 5.84 -7.22 -4.74
CA ILE A 117 6.89 -7.38 -3.74
C ILE A 117 6.69 -8.68 -2.97
N TYR A 118 5.47 -9.01 -2.55
CA TYR A 118 5.20 -10.22 -1.77
C TYR A 118 5.40 -11.50 -2.59
N ALA A 119 5.10 -11.46 -3.89
CA ALA A 119 5.45 -12.55 -4.79
C ALA A 119 6.98 -12.78 -4.81
N ALA A 120 7.79 -11.73 -4.95
CA ALA A 120 9.25 -11.85 -5.00
C ALA A 120 9.88 -12.16 -3.63
N ALA A 121 9.38 -11.56 -2.56
CA ALA A 121 9.95 -11.62 -1.23
C ALA A 121 9.55 -12.90 -0.46
N PHE A 122 8.31 -13.36 -0.65
CA PHE A 122 7.70 -14.43 0.16
C PHE A 122 7.20 -15.60 -0.69
N GLY A 123 7.26 -15.52 -2.03
CA GLY A 123 6.71 -16.54 -2.92
C GLY A 123 5.18 -16.59 -2.91
N GLU A 124 4.53 -15.50 -2.48
CA GLU A 124 3.07 -15.40 -2.44
C GLU A 124 2.54 -14.90 -3.79
N TYR A 125 2.02 -15.82 -4.60
CA TYR A 125 1.35 -15.49 -5.84
C TYR A 125 -0.15 -15.41 -5.58
N GLU A 126 -0.77 -14.26 -5.85
CA GLU A 126 -2.23 -14.22 -6.00
C GLU A 126 -2.60 -15.01 -7.28
N GLU A 127 -3.28 -16.14 -7.12
CA GLU A 127 -3.97 -16.76 -8.27
C GLU A 127 -5.01 -15.78 -8.78
N GLN A 128 -4.76 -15.14 -9.94
CA GLN A 128 -5.81 -14.45 -10.66
C GLN A 128 -6.82 -15.49 -11.14
N THR A 129 -7.84 -15.78 -10.33
CA THR A 129 -8.99 -16.57 -10.77
C THR A 129 -9.79 -15.74 -11.77
N GLN A 130 -9.39 -15.76 -13.05
CA GLN A 130 -10.27 -15.32 -14.13
C GLN A 130 -11.45 -16.30 -14.22
N LYS A 131 -12.59 -15.85 -13.71
CA LYS A 131 -13.89 -16.35 -14.19
C LYS A 131 -14.14 -15.71 -15.56
N THR A 132 -13.97 -16.48 -16.63
CA THR A 132 -14.94 -16.51 -17.73
C THR A 132 -14.80 -17.77 -18.55
N GLU A 133 -15.96 -18.31 -18.91
CA GLU A 133 -16.19 -19.47 -19.74
C GLU A 133 -15.59 -19.27 -21.16
N ASP A 134 -15.07 -20.36 -21.71
CA ASP A 134 -14.81 -20.60 -23.13
C ASP A 134 -14.04 -19.53 -23.92
N GLU A 135 -12.70 -19.53 -23.82
CA GLU A 135 -11.83 -19.22 -24.95
C GLU A 135 -10.42 -19.75 -24.67
N GLU A 136 -9.75 -20.26 -25.71
CA GLU A 136 -8.40 -20.83 -25.68
C GLU A 136 -7.39 -19.70 -25.45
N THR A 137 -7.38 -19.13 -24.25
CA THR A 137 -6.47 -18.07 -23.84
C THR A 137 -5.28 -18.69 -23.15
N GLY A 138 -4.09 -18.49 -23.72
CA GLY A 138 -2.82 -18.88 -23.11
C GLY A 138 -2.74 -18.34 -21.69
N THR A 139 -2.95 -19.23 -20.73
CA THR A 139 -2.65 -19.01 -19.32
C THR A 139 -1.18 -18.63 -19.24
N VAL A 140 -0.86 -17.38 -18.90
CA VAL A 140 0.51 -17.04 -18.51
C VAL A 140 0.70 -17.68 -17.15
N ASN A 141 1.27 -18.88 -17.13
CA ASN A 141 1.57 -19.59 -15.89
C ASN A 141 2.86 -19.03 -15.29
N ALA A 142 3.08 -19.21 -13.99
CA ALA A 142 4.34 -18.83 -13.34
C ALA A 142 5.58 -19.45 -14.03
N ASP A 143 5.39 -20.59 -14.71
CA ASP A 143 6.31 -21.24 -15.64
C ASP A 143 6.70 -20.35 -16.83
N ASP A 144 5.74 -19.65 -17.45
CA ASP A 144 5.94 -18.83 -18.65
C ASP A 144 6.66 -17.51 -18.36
N LEU A 145 6.65 -17.09 -17.09
CA LEU A 145 7.40 -15.93 -16.59
C LEU A 145 8.77 -16.30 -16.01
N GLY A 146 9.12 -17.60 -15.96
CA GLY A 146 10.36 -18.08 -15.34
C GLY A 146 10.42 -17.88 -13.82
N LEU A 147 9.26 -17.82 -13.15
CA LEU A 147 9.15 -17.44 -11.73
C LEU A 147 9.10 -18.65 -10.77
N ASN A 148 8.88 -19.85 -11.29
CA ASN A 148 8.98 -21.12 -10.54
C ASN A 148 10.39 -21.43 -10.02
N THR A 149 11.37 -20.60 -10.39
CA THR A 149 12.79 -20.71 -10.03
C THR A 149 13.27 -19.61 -9.10
N LEU A 150 12.40 -18.67 -8.69
CA LEU A 150 12.74 -17.67 -7.68
C LEU A 150 12.40 -18.24 -6.31
N ASN A 151 13.42 -18.70 -5.60
CA ASN A 151 13.26 -19.01 -4.18
C ASN A 151 12.87 -17.72 -3.45
N ALA A 152 11.86 -17.81 -2.57
CA ALA A 152 11.41 -16.68 -1.77
C ALA A 152 12.59 -16.11 -0.98
N ARG A 153 12.75 -14.78 -0.95
CA ARG A 153 13.82 -14.15 -0.19
C ARG A 153 13.75 -14.48 1.30
N TYR A 154 12.54 -14.58 1.85
CA TYR A 154 12.28 -14.95 3.23
C TYR A 154 11.29 -16.11 3.32
N ILE A 155 11.52 -17.00 4.28
CA ILE A 155 10.59 -18.06 4.66
C ILE A 155 10.47 -18.12 6.17
N GLU A 156 9.37 -18.69 6.66
CA GLU A 156 9.21 -19.05 8.06
C GLU A 156 9.11 -20.55 8.23
N GLU A 157 9.91 -21.10 9.14
CA GLU A 157 9.81 -22.49 9.54
C GLU A 157 9.79 -22.60 11.07
N LYS A 158 8.75 -23.25 11.61
CA LYS A 158 8.59 -23.49 13.07
C LYS A 158 8.68 -22.19 13.91
N GLY A 159 8.20 -21.08 13.35
CA GLY A 159 8.18 -19.77 14.03
C GLY A 159 9.53 -19.04 14.03
N VAL A 160 10.49 -19.48 13.21
CA VAL A 160 11.75 -18.78 12.98
C VAL A 160 11.76 -18.23 11.55
N LEU A 161 12.09 -16.96 11.41
CA LEU A 161 12.28 -16.29 10.13
C LEU A 161 13.67 -16.62 9.58
N TYR A 162 13.72 -17.00 8.30
CA TYR A 162 14.95 -17.28 7.58
C TYR A 162 15.06 -16.40 6.34
N LYS A 163 16.29 -16.02 5.99
CA LYS A 163 16.65 -15.29 4.76
C LYS A 163 17.42 -16.22 3.82
N ASP A 164 17.11 -16.19 2.53
CA ASP A 164 17.93 -16.81 1.49
C ASP A 164 19.22 -16.00 1.31
N ILE A 165 20.37 -16.58 1.69
CA ILE A 165 21.69 -15.93 1.57
C ILE A 165 22.28 -16.04 0.17
N THR A 166 21.61 -16.73 -0.75
CA THR A 166 22.00 -16.83 -2.16
C THR A 166 21.20 -15.90 -3.07
N TYR A 167 20.22 -15.18 -2.50
CA TYR A 167 19.41 -14.22 -3.22
C TYR A 167 20.28 -13.08 -3.76
N SER A 168 20.02 -12.65 -5.00
CA SER A 168 20.79 -11.56 -5.61
C SER A 168 20.41 -10.22 -4.98
N GLU A 169 21.40 -9.50 -4.48
CA GLU A 169 21.22 -8.21 -3.82
C GLU A 169 21.53 -7.06 -4.78
N TYR A 170 20.67 -6.04 -4.79
CA TYR A 170 20.91 -4.81 -5.53
C TYR A 170 21.74 -3.83 -4.69
N THR A 171 22.73 -3.18 -5.31
CA THR A 171 23.36 -2.00 -4.70
C THR A 171 22.41 -0.82 -4.78
N LEU A 172 21.70 -0.54 -3.69
CA LEU A 172 20.81 0.61 -3.58
C LEU A 172 21.66 1.87 -3.40
N SER A 173 21.56 2.81 -4.35
CA SER A 173 22.39 4.02 -4.39
C SER A 173 21.60 5.29 -4.71
N THR A 174 20.28 5.20 -4.61
CA THR A 174 19.35 6.29 -4.82
C THR A 174 19.18 7.06 -3.51
N GLU A 175 19.46 8.35 -3.55
CA GLU A 175 19.21 9.31 -2.47
C GLU A 175 18.14 10.29 -2.97
N ILE A 176 16.98 10.32 -2.33
CA ILE A 176 15.84 11.15 -2.74
C ILE A 176 15.87 12.46 -1.94
N ASP A 177 15.67 13.61 -2.61
CA ASP A 177 15.42 14.88 -1.95
C ASP A 177 13.91 15.11 -1.85
N GLU A 178 13.29 14.73 -0.74
CA GLU A 178 11.85 14.83 -0.53
C GLU A 178 11.37 16.28 -0.50
N THR A 179 12.25 17.22 -0.13
CA THR A 179 11.91 18.65 -0.06
C THR A 179 11.76 19.28 -1.45
N SER A 180 12.31 18.64 -2.47
CA SER A 180 12.20 19.07 -3.87
C SER A 180 10.87 18.67 -4.52
N ALA A 181 10.02 17.88 -3.84
CA ALA A 181 8.85 17.26 -4.45
C ALA A 181 7.88 18.27 -5.05
N LYS A 182 7.44 17.97 -6.27
CA LYS A 182 6.43 18.73 -7.02
C LYS A 182 5.38 17.81 -7.61
N VAL A 183 4.11 18.13 -7.40
CA VAL A 183 2.99 17.41 -7.98
C VAL A 183 2.95 17.72 -9.48
N VAL A 184 3.23 16.72 -10.31
CA VAL A 184 3.23 16.84 -11.78
C VAL A 184 1.98 16.25 -12.41
N LYS A 185 1.30 15.32 -11.73
CA LYS A 185 0.03 14.75 -12.19
C LYS A 185 -0.89 14.50 -11.00
N SER A 186 -2.17 14.76 -11.19
CA SER A 186 -3.21 14.41 -10.21
C SER A 186 -4.36 13.70 -10.91
N GLY A 187 -4.74 12.55 -10.38
CA GLY A 187 -5.89 11.75 -10.78
C GLY A 187 -6.77 11.42 -9.57
N MET A 188 -7.83 10.64 -9.81
CA MET A 188 -8.68 10.16 -8.73
C MET A 188 -7.91 9.13 -7.90
N GLY A 189 -7.59 9.47 -6.66
CA GLY A 189 -6.86 8.58 -5.73
C GLY A 189 -5.39 8.31 -6.09
N ILE A 190 -4.82 8.99 -7.09
CA ILE A 190 -3.42 8.83 -7.49
C ILE A 190 -2.79 10.20 -7.76
N ILE A 191 -1.61 10.44 -7.20
CA ILE A 191 -0.77 11.61 -7.44
C ILE A 191 0.60 11.14 -7.96
N ILE A 192 1.19 11.88 -8.88
CA ILE A 192 2.59 11.68 -9.28
C ILE A 192 3.39 12.90 -8.87
N CYS A 193 4.43 12.66 -8.06
CA CYS A 193 5.36 13.66 -7.59
C CYS A 193 6.68 13.49 -8.34
N ARG A 194 7.22 14.57 -8.90
CA ARG A 194 8.60 14.60 -9.37
C ARG A 194 9.49 15.09 -8.23
N VAL A 195 10.54 14.34 -7.93
CA VAL A 195 11.57 14.68 -6.94
C VAL A 195 12.94 14.71 -7.61
N ASP A 196 13.80 15.59 -7.13
CA ASP A 196 15.24 15.53 -7.39
C ASP A 196 15.84 14.37 -6.60
N CYS A 197 16.80 13.67 -7.18
CA CYS A 197 17.51 12.57 -6.54
C CYS A 197 18.95 12.48 -7.01
N THR A 198 19.77 11.73 -6.27
CA THR A 198 21.10 11.34 -6.69
C THR A 198 21.11 9.83 -6.87
N VAL A 199 21.55 9.34 -8.04
CA VAL A 199 21.68 7.90 -8.31
C VAL A 199 23.12 7.62 -8.67
N ALA A 200 23.80 6.78 -7.88
CA ALA A 200 25.22 6.48 -8.06
C ALA A 200 26.12 7.74 -8.19
N GLY A 201 25.80 8.79 -7.42
CA GLY A 201 26.52 10.07 -7.42
C GLY A 201 26.12 11.05 -8.53
N GLU A 202 25.19 10.69 -9.42
CA GLU A 202 24.69 11.57 -10.48
C GLU A 202 23.35 12.20 -10.11
N LYS A 203 23.24 13.53 -10.25
CA LYS A 203 21.97 14.24 -10.06
C LYS A 203 20.97 13.89 -11.15
N LYS A 204 19.78 13.45 -10.75
CA LYS A 204 18.67 13.05 -11.61
C LYS A 204 17.36 13.56 -11.01
N THR A 205 16.27 13.24 -11.68
CA THR A 205 14.91 13.39 -11.16
C THR A 205 14.18 12.08 -11.34
N MET A 206 13.30 11.73 -10.41
CA MET A 206 12.43 10.57 -10.52
C MET A 206 10.97 10.92 -10.24
N GLU A 207 10.06 10.08 -10.70
CA GLU A 207 8.64 10.17 -10.40
C GLU A 207 8.27 9.14 -9.34
N ILE A 208 7.66 9.62 -8.25
CA ILE A 208 7.09 8.80 -7.20
C ILE A 208 5.57 8.89 -7.30
N ALA A 209 4.92 7.75 -7.48
CA ALA A 209 3.46 7.66 -7.44
C ALA A 209 3.00 7.51 -5.98
N LEU A 210 1.96 8.25 -5.62
CA LEU A 210 1.24 8.11 -4.36
C LEU A 210 -0.19 7.67 -4.65
N ARG A 211 -0.67 6.67 -3.92
CA ARG A 211 -2.05 6.18 -4.00
C ARG A 211 -2.78 6.45 -2.70
N ASN A 212 -4.03 6.87 -2.79
CA ASN A 212 -4.90 7.01 -1.63
C ASN A 212 -5.67 5.71 -1.41
N GLU A 213 -5.45 5.10 -0.26
CA GLU A 213 -6.17 3.92 0.21
C GLU A 213 -6.77 4.24 1.57
N ASN A 214 -8.10 4.19 1.68
CA ASN A 214 -8.81 4.46 2.94
C ASN A 214 -8.39 5.78 3.61
N ASP A 215 -8.32 6.86 2.82
CA ASP A 215 -7.91 8.21 3.25
C ASP A 215 -6.43 8.35 3.68
N ILE A 216 -5.59 7.34 3.44
CA ILE A 216 -4.15 7.36 3.68
C ILE A 216 -3.40 7.38 2.34
N TRP A 217 -2.39 8.23 2.21
CA TRP A 217 -1.51 8.24 1.04
C TRP A 217 -0.32 7.31 1.26
N LEU A 218 -0.08 6.42 0.31
CA LEU A 218 0.97 5.40 0.33
C LEU A 218 1.78 5.46 -0.97
N ILE A 219 3.03 4.99 -0.94
CA ILE A 219 3.90 4.90 -2.12
C ILE A 219 3.41 3.77 -3.04
N ASP A 220 3.22 4.08 -4.32
CA ASP A 220 2.70 3.18 -5.36
C ASP A 220 3.71 2.99 -6.51
N SER A 221 5.00 3.14 -6.21
CA SER A 221 6.09 3.04 -7.19
C SER A 221 7.42 2.68 -6.52
N PRO A 222 8.40 2.14 -7.27
CA PRO A 222 9.77 1.98 -6.79
C PRO A 222 10.41 3.28 -6.31
N THR A 223 11.18 3.20 -5.23
CA THR A 223 11.95 4.33 -4.64
C THR A 223 13.44 4.03 -4.45
N TYR A 224 14.00 3.10 -5.25
CA TYR A 224 15.37 2.61 -5.13
C TYR A 224 16.16 2.66 -6.43
#